data_AF-A0A7S1CUA5-F1
#
_entry.id   AF-A0A7S1CUA5-F1
#
_cell.length_a   1.000
_cell.length_b   1.000
_cell.length_c   1.000
_cell.angle_alpha   90.00
_cell.angle_beta   90.00
_cell.angle_gamma   90.00
#
_symmetry.space_group_name_H-M   'P 1'
#
loop_
_entity.id
_entity.type
_entity.pdbx_description
1 polymer ?
#
loop_
_entity_poly.entity_id
_entity_poly.type
_entity_poly.pdbx_seq_one_letter_code
_entity_poly.pdbx_strand_id
1 'polypeptide(L)'
;TFLLIMRSKTVLELLLNFSAIEFITKLDDTVFELASEGFFGRKLKREAKKLSRESYYVSHECANAYNATIISIAYFVVLLAAFFTGYGIIFWYQHGGKYLCDQIFSQFGDEALPTLGTFTGLFYRQNQQFGRRSSYREYQPAGALLAYCEK
;
A
#
# COMPACT_ATOMS: atom_id res chain seq x y z
N THR A 1 -4.17 -6.11 13.83
CA THR A 1 -4.79 -6.14 12.49
C THR A 1 -4.47 -4.84 11.81
N PHE A 2 -3.65 -4.89 10.75
CA PHE A 2 -3.13 -3.71 10.07
C PHE A 2 -4.19 -3.20 9.08
N LEU A 3 -5.06 -2.30 9.54
CA LEU A 3 -5.94 -1.54 8.65
C LEU A 3 -5.27 -0.20 8.39
N LEU A 4 -4.25 -0.21 7.53
CA LEU A 4 -3.68 1.02 7.03
C LEU A 4 -4.71 1.59 6.04
N ILE A 5 -5.57 2.49 6.51
CA ILE A 5 -6.51 3.25 5.68
C ILE A 5 -5.69 4.22 4.84
N MET A 6 -5.05 3.66 3.81
CA MET A 6 -4.27 4.37 2.81
C MET A 6 -5.27 5.06 1.87
N ARG A 7 -5.17 6.38 1.71
CA ARG A 7 -6.07 7.14 0.84
C ARG A 7 -6.00 6.57 -0.59
N SER A 8 -7.14 6.05 -1.05
CA SER A 8 -7.28 5.13 -2.19
C SER A 8 -6.78 5.63 -3.56
N LYS A 9 -6.65 6.95 -3.78
CA LYS A 9 -6.34 7.47 -5.12
C LYS A 9 -4.87 7.23 -5.52
N THR A 10 -3.92 7.56 -4.64
CA THR A 10 -2.49 7.48 -4.95
C THR A 10 -1.98 6.05 -5.07
N VAL A 11 -2.55 5.10 -4.32
CA VAL A 11 -2.15 3.68 -4.41
C VAL A 11 -2.65 3.03 -5.70
N LEU A 12 -3.86 3.38 -6.14
CA LEU A 12 -4.41 2.89 -7.39
C LEU A 12 -3.56 3.37 -8.56
N GLU A 13 -3.15 4.64 -8.56
CA GLU A 13 -2.21 5.19 -9.55
C GLU A 13 -0.86 4.46 -9.55
N LEU A 14 -0.31 4.17 -8.37
CA LEU A 14 0.96 3.46 -8.25
C LEU A 14 0.88 2.02 -8.79
N LEU A 15 -0.19 1.30 -8.43
CA LEU A 15 -0.45 -0.06 -8.91
C LEU A 15 -0.73 -0.08 -10.42
N LEU A 16 -1.45 0.92 -10.94
CA LEU A 16 -1.75 1.05 -12.37
C LEU A 16 -0.48 1.31 -13.19
N ASN A 17 0.44 2.12 -12.66
CA ASN A 17 1.73 2.35 -13.32
C ASN A 17 2.58 1.07 -13.35
N PHE A 18 2.61 0.31 -12.27
CA PHE A 18 3.33 -0.97 -12.25
C PHE A 18 2.71 -2.01 -13.19
N SER A 19 1.38 -2.13 -13.23
CA SER A 19 0.72 -3.06 -14.12
C SER A 19 0.89 -2.68 -15.59
N ALA A 20 0.89 -1.38 -15.91
CA ALA A 20 1.16 -0.90 -17.26
C ALA A 20 2.58 -1.23 -17.72
N ILE A 21 3.59 -1.03 -16.86
CA ILE A 21 4.97 -1.39 -17.16
C ILE A 21 5.10 -2.90 -17.38
N GLU A 22 4.56 -3.72 -16.48
CA GLU A 22 4.63 -5.18 -16.59
C GLU A 22 3.94 -5.69 -17.87
N PHE A 23 2.79 -5.10 -18.24
CA PHE A 23 2.08 -5.44 -19.46
C PHE A 23 2.90 -5.11 -20.71
N ILE A 24 3.52 -3.92 -20.77
CA ILE A 24 4.36 -3.51 -21.89
C ILE A 24 5.56 -4.44 -22.03
N THR A 25 6.21 -4.82 -20.93
CA THR A 25 7.33 -5.76 -20.95
C THR A 25 6.93 -7.11 -21.52
N LYS A 26 5.82 -7.70 -21.06
CA LYS A 26 5.33 -9.00 -21.58
C LYS A 26 4.96 -8.92 -23.06
N LEU A 27 4.37 -7.80 -23.49
CA LEU A 27 4.05 -7.58 -24.89
C LEU A 27 5.32 -7.53 -25.74
N ASP A 28 6.33 -6.77 -25.31
CA ASP A 28 7.62 -6.66 -26.00
C ASP A 28 8.30 -8.03 -26.14
N ASP A 29 8.37 -8.80 -25.03
CA ASP A 29 8.93 -10.15 -25.03
C ASP A 29 8.22 -11.07 -26.03
N THR A 30 6.88 -11.04 -26.04
CA THR A 30 6.06 -11.87 -26.95
C THR A 30 6.25 -11.46 -28.41
N VAL A 31 6.29 -10.15 -28.69
CA VAL A 31 6.50 -9.62 -30.05
C VAL A 31 7.91 -9.96 -30.54
N PHE A 32 8.91 -9.90 -29.66
CA PHE A 32 10.28 -10.29 -29.98
C PHE A 32 10.38 -11.79 -30.30
N GLU A 33 9.70 -12.64 -29.54
CA GLU A 33 9.63 -14.08 -29.80
C GLU A 33 8.99 -14.37 -31.17
N LEU A 34 7.83 -13.78 -31.46
CA LEU A 34 7.17 -13.89 -32.77
C LEU A 34 8.02 -13.36 -33.93
N ALA A 35 8.76 -12.28 -33.71
CA ALA A 35 9.72 -11.75 -34.69
C ALA A 35 10.87 -12.73 -34.94
N SER A 36 11.37 -13.39 -33.89
CA SER A 36 12.45 -14.38 -33.97
C SER A 36 12.05 -15.66 -34.70
N GLU A 37 10.78 -16.07 -34.58
CA GLU A 37 10.20 -17.19 -35.34
C GLU A 37 9.99 -16.83 -36.82
N GLY A 38 9.82 -15.54 -37.11
CA GLY A 38 9.73 -14.99 -38.45
C GLY A 38 8.33 -14.63 -38.91
N PHE A 39 7.40 -14.45 -37.96
CA PHE A 39 6.00 -14.10 -38.23
C PHE A 39 5.88 -12.78 -39.03
N PHE A 40 6.75 -11.80 -38.74
CA PHE A 40 6.80 -10.50 -39.42
C PHE A 40 7.74 -10.45 -40.64
N GLY A 41 8.22 -11.61 -41.10
CA GLY A 41 9.02 -11.74 -42.31
C GLY A 41 10.52 -11.92 -42.10
N ARG A 42 11.21 -12.27 -43.20
CA ARG A 42 12.61 -12.76 -43.18
C ARG A 42 13.64 -11.70 -42.77
N LYS A 43 13.38 -10.42 -43.08
CA LYS A 43 14.26 -9.31 -42.69
C LYS A 43 14.25 -9.13 -41.16
N LEU A 44 13.06 -9.03 -40.57
CA LEU A 44 12.90 -8.86 -39.12
C LEU A 44 13.40 -10.08 -38.35
N LYS A 45 13.15 -11.30 -38.86
CA LYS A 45 13.72 -12.54 -38.31
C LYS A 45 15.23 -12.50 -38.18
N ARG A 46 15.92 -11.97 -39.20
CA ARG A 46 17.37 -11.93 -39.24
C ARG A 46 17.93 -10.94 -38.21
N GLU A 47 17.30 -9.77 -38.08
CA GLU A 47 17.68 -8.76 -37.09
C GLU A 47 17.34 -9.22 -35.66
N ALA A 48 16.15 -9.75 -35.42
CA ALA A 48 15.75 -10.29 -34.11
C ALA A 48 16.67 -11.44 -33.66
N LYS A 49 17.04 -12.35 -34.58
CA LYS A 49 17.99 -13.44 -34.29
C LYS A 49 19.43 -12.96 -34.10
N LYS A 50 19.78 -11.81 -34.67
CA LYS A 50 21.08 -11.14 -34.43
C LYS A 50 21.10 -10.54 -33.03
N LEU A 51 20.06 -9.79 -32.65
CA LEU A 51 19.90 -9.21 -31.32
C LEU A 51 19.81 -10.26 -30.22
N SER A 52 19.11 -11.38 -30.46
CA SER A 52 19.03 -12.51 -29.52
C SER A 52 20.38 -13.18 -29.25
N ARG A 53 21.34 -13.07 -30.19
CA ARG A 53 22.69 -13.64 -30.06
C ARG A 53 23.74 -12.64 -29.59
N GLU A 54 23.46 -11.34 -29.69
CA GLU A 54 24.31 -10.30 -29.12
C GLU A 54 24.07 -10.28 -27.61
N SER A 55 24.84 -11.08 -26.87
CA SER A 55 25.02 -10.81 -25.46
C SER A 55 25.82 -9.52 -25.34
N TYR A 56 25.18 -8.46 -24.85
CA TYR A 56 25.91 -7.30 -24.39
C TYR A 56 26.83 -7.76 -23.27
N TYR A 57 28.14 -7.80 -23.54
CA TYR A 57 29.14 -8.03 -22.52
C TYR A 57 29.12 -6.80 -21.62
N VAL A 58 28.31 -6.85 -20.57
CA VAL A 58 28.41 -5.91 -19.47
C VAL A 58 29.73 -6.27 -18.80
N SER A 59 30.79 -5.54 -19.16
CA SER A 59 32.09 -5.70 -18.53
C SER A 59 31.94 -5.46 -17.04
N HIS A 60 31.87 -6.54 -16.27
CA HIS A 60 32.01 -6.51 -14.82
C HIS A 60 33.48 -6.31 -14.40
N GLU A 61 34.41 -6.11 -15.35
CA GLU A 61 35.85 -6.04 -15.09
C GLU A 61 36.29 -4.77 -14.33
N CYS A 62 35.40 -3.79 -14.14
CA CYS A 62 35.75 -2.53 -13.47
C CYS A 62 35.13 -2.36 -12.06
N ALA A 63 34.34 -3.31 -11.57
CA ALA A 63 33.75 -3.22 -10.23
C ALA A 63 34.24 -4.39 -9.37
N ASN A 64 35.02 -4.07 -8.33
CA ASN A 64 35.42 -5.05 -7.32
C ASN A 64 34.15 -5.68 -6.70
N ALA A 65 33.82 -6.90 -7.11
CA ALA A 65 32.53 -7.54 -6.83
C ALA A 65 32.22 -7.60 -5.32
N TYR A 66 33.26 -7.73 -4.50
CA TYR A 66 33.16 -7.68 -3.05
C TYR A 66 32.68 -6.31 -2.54
N ASN A 67 33.26 -5.21 -3.06
CA ASN A 67 32.86 -3.85 -2.71
C ASN A 67 31.43 -3.55 -3.20
N ALA A 68 31.08 -3.99 -4.41
CA ALA A 68 29.72 -3.82 -4.94
C ALA A 68 28.68 -4.55 -4.08
N THR A 69 28.99 -5.76 -3.61
CA THR A 69 28.10 -6.54 -2.74
C THR A 69 27.98 -5.90 -1.34
N ILE A 70 29.08 -5.40 -0.77
CA ILE A 70 29.03 -4.69 0.52
C ILE A 70 28.22 -3.41 0.41
N ILE A 71 28.43 -2.64 -0.66
CA ILE A 71 27.69 -1.39 -0.88
C ILE A 71 26.20 -1.68 -1.04
N SER A 72 25.82 -2.74 -1.78
CA SER A 72 24.40 -3.10 -1.94
C SER A 72 23.77 -3.55 -0.62
N ILE A 73 24.49 -4.35 0.19
CA ILE A 73 24.04 -4.77 1.52
C ILE A 73 23.90 -3.55 2.44
N ALA A 74 24.88 -2.66 2.46
CA ALA A 74 24.84 -1.45 3.27
C ALA A 74 23.63 -0.58 2.89
N TYR A 75 23.40 -0.37 1.59
CA TYR A 75 22.24 0.36 1.09
C TYR A 75 20.93 -0.31 1.49
N PHE A 76 20.84 -1.64 1.35
CA PHE A 76 19.67 -2.42 1.77
C PHE A 76 19.40 -2.26 3.27
N VAL A 77 20.43 -2.36 4.12
CA VAL A 77 20.29 -2.20 5.57
C VAL A 77 19.83 -0.78 5.93
N VAL A 78 20.35 0.24 5.25
CA VAL A 78 19.92 1.64 5.46
C VAL A 78 18.44 1.81 5.11
N LEU A 79 18.01 1.30 3.96
CA LEU A 79 16.59 1.36 3.56
C LEU A 79 15.70 0.58 4.53
N LEU A 80 16.13 -0.59 4.96
CA LEU A 80 15.41 -1.43 5.91
C LEU A 80 15.24 -0.72 7.25
N ALA A 81 16.32 -0.12 7.77
CA ALA A 81 16.30 0.66 9.00
C ALA A 81 15.37 1.87 8.88
N ALA A 82 15.44 2.62 7.78
CA ALA A 82 14.55 3.73 7.51
C ALA A 82 13.07 3.30 7.48
N PHE A 83 12.77 2.18 6.82
CA PHE A 83 11.43 1.62 6.76
C PHE A 83 10.89 1.24 8.14
N PHE A 84 11.65 0.47 8.93
CA PHE A 84 11.25 0.07 10.28
C PHE A 84 11.09 1.26 11.23
N THR A 85 11.95 2.28 11.08
CA THR A 85 11.88 3.50 11.89
C THR A 85 10.60 4.29 11.56
N GLY A 86 10.32 4.53 10.27
CA GLY A 86 9.09 5.18 9.84
C GLY A 86 7.84 4.41 10.26
N TYR A 87 7.86 3.09 10.10
CA TYR A 87 6.79 2.21 10.54
C TYR A 87 6.56 2.26 12.05
N GLY A 88 7.63 2.21 12.85
CA GLY A 88 7.56 2.31 14.31
C GLY A 88 6.95 3.62 14.79
N ILE A 89 7.31 4.75 14.16
CA ILE A 89 6.73 6.06 14.44
C ILE A 89 5.22 6.07 14.15
N ILE A 90 4.80 5.56 12.99
CA ILE A 90 3.38 5.48 12.62
C ILE A 90 2.63 4.59 13.62
N PHE A 91 3.19 3.43 13.96
CA PHE A 91 2.60 2.51 14.91
C PHE A 91 2.42 3.16 16.29
N TRP A 92 3.42 3.89 16.77
CA TRP A 92 3.34 4.64 18.02
C TRP A 92 2.21 5.66 18.00
N TYR A 93 2.09 6.44 16.93
CA TYR A 93 0.99 7.40 16.77
C TYR A 93 -0.39 6.76 16.62
N GLN A 94 -0.47 5.57 16.00
CA GLN A 94 -1.71 4.80 15.92
C GLN A 94 -2.12 4.26 17.30
N HIS A 95 -1.17 3.72 18.07
CA HIS A 95 -1.44 3.21 19.40
C HIS A 95 -1.85 4.32 20.37
N GLY A 96 -1.22 5.50 20.26
CA GLY A 96 -1.61 6.70 21.01
C GLY A 96 -2.92 7.35 20.55
N GLY A 97 -3.58 6.81 19.52
CA GLY A 97 -4.87 7.30 19.07
C GLY A 97 -4.84 8.66 18.37
N LYS A 98 -3.66 9.11 17.90
CA LYS A 98 -3.50 10.41 17.22
C LYS A 98 -4.22 10.45 15.87
N TYR A 99 -4.37 9.30 15.21
CA TYR A 99 -5.09 9.18 13.94
C TYR A 99 -6.58 8.86 14.08
N LEU A 100 -7.10 8.77 15.32
CA LEU A 100 -8.53 8.66 15.54
C LEU A 100 -9.20 9.99 15.23
N CYS A 101 -10.38 9.94 14.64
CA CYS A 101 -11.18 11.14 14.41
C CYS A 101 -11.60 11.75 15.75
N ASP A 102 -11.59 13.08 15.84
CA ASP A 102 -12.15 13.76 17.02
C ASP A 102 -13.69 13.71 17.02
N GLN A 103 -14.28 13.56 15.85
CA GLN A 103 -15.72 13.42 15.66
C GLN A 103 -16.04 12.37 14.60
N ILE A 104 -17.11 11.62 14.81
CA ILE A 104 -17.64 10.64 13.87
C ILE A 104 -19.13 10.89 13.68
N PHE A 105 -19.59 10.74 12.45
CA PHE A 105 -21.03 10.71 12.15
C PHE A 105 -21.46 9.25 12.06
N SER A 106 -22.39 8.86 12.92
CA SER A 106 -22.95 7.50 12.93
C SER A 106 -24.43 7.58 12.57
N GLN A 107 -24.84 6.71 11.64
CA GLN A 107 -26.23 6.53 11.25
C GLN A 107 -26.64 5.09 11.54
N PHE A 108 -27.69 4.95 12.34
CA PHE A 108 -28.25 3.64 12.67
C PHE A 108 -29.55 3.44 11.92
N GLY A 109 -29.73 2.24 11.35
CA GLY A 109 -31.01 1.83 10.77
C GLY A 109 -32.05 1.56 11.84
N ASP A 110 -33.31 1.77 11.49
CA ASP A 110 -34.50 1.54 12.33
C ASP A 110 -35.20 0.21 12.02
N GLU A 111 -34.70 -0.55 11.04
CA GLU A 111 -35.31 -1.81 10.55
C GLU A 111 -35.48 -2.88 11.63
N ALA A 112 -34.50 -3.05 12.53
CA ALA A 112 -34.54 -4.07 13.58
C ALA A 112 -35.15 -3.55 14.89
N LEU A 113 -34.89 -2.30 15.23
CA LEU A 113 -35.32 -1.64 16.47
C LEU A 113 -35.55 -0.16 16.15
N PRO A 114 -36.79 0.35 16.27
CA PRO A 114 -37.10 1.74 15.91
C PRO A 114 -36.40 2.76 16.81
N THR A 115 -35.96 2.36 18.00
CA THR A 115 -35.19 3.20 18.92
C THR A 115 -33.73 3.39 18.49
N LEU A 116 -33.19 2.60 17.55
CA LEU A 116 -31.83 2.81 17.08
C LEU A 116 -31.71 4.06 16.20
N GLY A 117 -32.74 4.38 15.42
CA GLY A 117 -32.77 5.57 14.57
C GLY A 117 -32.54 6.86 15.34
N THR A 118 -33.00 6.93 16.60
CA THR A 118 -32.84 8.12 17.46
C THR A 118 -31.39 8.36 17.93
N PHE A 119 -30.50 7.39 17.74
CA PHE A 119 -29.06 7.54 18.06
C PHE A 119 -28.22 7.95 16.85
N THR A 120 -28.85 8.38 15.75
CA THR A 120 -28.15 8.90 14.58
C THR A 120 -27.69 10.32 14.82
N GLY A 121 -26.39 10.59 14.67
CA GLY A 121 -25.85 11.92 14.94
C GLY A 121 -24.33 12.01 14.92
N LEU A 122 -23.84 13.17 15.36
CA LEU A 122 -22.43 13.47 15.56
C LEU A 122 -21.99 13.10 16.97
N PHE A 123 -20.95 12.29 17.06
CA PHE A 123 -20.35 11.87 18.32
C PHE A 123 -18.92 12.40 18.43
N TYR A 124 -18.57 12.91 19.60
CA TYR A 124 -17.27 13.50 19.91
C TYR A 124 -16.43 12.56 20.77
N ARG A 125 -15.15 12.47 20.45
CA ARG A 125 -14.20 11.62 21.17
C ARG A 125 -14.14 12.03 22.64
N GLN A 126 -14.28 11.03 23.52
CA GLN A 126 -14.14 11.20 24.96
C GLN A 126 -12.80 10.64 25.45
N ASN A 127 -12.31 11.19 26.55
CA ASN A 127 -11.10 10.68 27.22
C ASN A 127 -11.34 9.33 27.92
N GLN A 128 -12.61 8.99 28.20
CA GLN A 128 -12.96 7.70 28.80
C GLN A 128 -12.80 6.59 27.76
N GLN A 129 -12.04 5.55 28.12
CA GLN A 129 -11.83 4.37 27.29
C GLN A 129 -12.61 3.20 27.85
N PHE A 130 -13.14 2.35 26.97
CA PHE A 130 -13.85 1.11 27.31
C PHE A 130 -13.13 -0.05 26.63
N GLY A 131 -12.65 -1.03 27.40
CA GLY A 131 -11.91 -2.18 26.87
C GLY A 131 -10.65 -1.80 26.05
N ARG A 132 -9.90 -0.78 26.49
CA ARG A 132 -8.75 -0.16 25.77
C ARG A 132 -9.10 0.46 24.41
N ARG A 133 -10.37 0.72 24.14
CA ARG A 133 -10.83 1.36 22.91
C ARG A 133 -11.45 2.72 23.22
N SER A 134 -11.35 3.61 22.26
CA SER A 134 -11.90 4.96 22.35
C SER A 134 -13.42 4.93 22.39
N SER A 135 -14.00 5.84 23.17
CA SER A 135 -15.45 6.07 23.17
C SER A 135 -15.78 7.44 22.61
N TYR A 136 -17.00 7.56 22.09
CA TYR A 136 -17.53 8.80 21.54
C TYR A 136 -18.88 9.08 22.18
N ARG A 137 -19.11 10.33 22.60
CA ARG A 137 -20.38 10.75 23.20
C ARG A 137 -20.98 11.88 22.38
N GLU A 138 -22.30 11.88 22.29
CA GLU A 138 -23.06 13.00 21.75
C GLU A 138 -22.83 14.30 22.57
N TYR A 139 -23.07 15.46 21.96
CA TYR A 139 -22.85 16.77 22.61
C TYR A 139 -23.71 16.97 23.87
N GLN A 140 -24.87 16.31 23.95
CA GLN A 140 -25.78 16.45 25.08
C GLN A 140 -25.24 15.72 26.32
N PRO A 141 -25.35 16.30 27.55
CA PRO A 141 -24.80 15.69 28.76
C PRO A 141 -25.45 14.35 29.14
N ALA A 142 -26.69 14.12 28.72
CA ALA A 142 -27.42 12.85 28.81
C ALA A 142 -27.53 12.12 27.45
N GLY A 143 -26.71 12.50 26.47
CA GLY A 143 -26.71 11.93 25.13
C GLY A 143 -26.10 10.54 25.06
N ALA A 144 -26.26 9.89 23.91
CA ALA A 144 -25.82 8.52 23.74
C ALA A 144 -24.29 8.38 23.75
N LEU A 145 -23.82 7.23 24.25
CA LEU A 145 -22.42 6.85 24.29
C LEU A 145 -22.18 5.71 23.29
N LEU A 146 -21.34 5.98 22.29
CA LEU A 146 -20.80 4.97 21.41
C LEU A 146 -19.50 4.42 21.99
N ALA A 147 -19.54 3.20 22.50
CA ALA A 147 -18.40 2.50 23.04
C ALA A 147 -18.43 1.02 22.63
N TYR A 148 -17.29 0.34 22.73
CA TYR A 148 -17.24 -1.10 22.54
C TYR A 148 -17.78 -1.79 23.79
N CYS A 149 -18.64 -2.80 23.59
CA CYS A 149 -19.07 -3.65 24.69
C CYS A 149 -17.87 -4.35 25.32
N GLU A 150 -17.86 -4.40 26.66
CA GLU A 150 -16.99 -5.28 27.40
C GLU A 150 -17.43 -6.72 27.10
N LYS A 151 -16.49 -7.58 26.70
CA LYS A 151 -16.74 -9.01 26.46
C LYS A 151 -16.56 -9.79 27.74
#